data_AF-A0A258BWA7-F1
#
_entry.id   AF-A0A258BWA7-F1
#
_cell.length_a   1.000
_cell.length_b   1.000
_cell.length_c   1.000
_cell.angle_alpha   90.00
_cell.angle_beta   90.00
_cell.angle_gamma   90.00
#
_symmetry.space_group_name_H-M   'P 1'
#
loop_
_entity.id
_entity.type
_entity.pdbx_description
1 polymer ?
#
loop_
_entity_poly.entity_id
_entity_poly.type
_entity_poly.pdbx_seq_one_letter_code
_entity_poly.pdbx_strand_id
1 'polypeptide(L)'
;DDLLKSFGKYWIGYTANSSYGTMFRVGGDQLVTFLTNLNRMHASVHATMPESRMPSFEMLRNEHGRIDVLYTSDRTGLTAFVEGLLKGLMEYFGETGYITLEETPEGEVFSLHCAGKKSELKGAA
;
A
#
# COMPACT_ATOMS: atom_id res chain seq x y z
N ASP A 1 12.53 -6.43 -13.19
CA ASP A 1 11.71 -6.34 -11.97
C ASP A 1 12.30 -5.44 -10.89
N ASP A 2 13.58 -5.58 -10.55
CA ASP A 2 14.21 -4.78 -9.48
C ASP A 2 14.12 -3.25 -9.67
N LEU A 3 14.22 -2.78 -10.92
CA LEU A 3 14.02 -1.36 -11.23
C LEU A 3 12.59 -0.89 -10.90
N LEU A 4 11.57 -1.70 -11.24
CA LEU A 4 10.17 -1.38 -10.96
C LEU A 4 9.90 -1.39 -9.46
N LYS A 5 10.45 -2.37 -8.72
CA LYS A 5 10.37 -2.41 -7.24
C LYS A 5 10.98 -1.15 -6.62
N SER A 6 12.19 -0.81 -7.05
CA SER A 6 12.90 0.38 -6.57
C SER A 6 12.16 1.67 -6.91
N PHE A 7 11.61 1.76 -8.11
CA PHE A 7 10.81 2.90 -8.56
C PHE A 7 9.50 3.03 -7.76
N GLY A 8 8.78 1.94 -7.50
CA GLY A 8 7.57 1.93 -6.68
C GLY A 8 7.84 2.42 -5.27
N LYS A 9 8.92 1.96 -4.65
CA LYS A 9 9.31 2.44 -3.33
C LYS A 9 9.64 3.94 -3.32
N TYR A 10 10.42 4.40 -4.30
CA TYR A 10 10.74 5.83 -4.46
C TYR A 10 9.48 6.68 -4.67
N TRP A 11 8.53 6.19 -5.47
CA TRP A 11 7.31 6.89 -5.82
C TRP A 11 6.49 7.30 -4.59
N ILE A 12 6.43 6.47 -3.55
CA ILE A 12 5.74 6.82 -2.29
C ILE A 12 6.37 8.04 -1.63
N GLY A 13 7.70 8.05 -1.48
CA GLY A 13 8.41 9.19 -0.91
C GLY A 13 8.23 10.45 -1.75
N TYR A 14 8.31 10.35 -3.07
CA TYR A 14 8.09 11.47 -3.98
C TYR A 14 6.66 12.02 -3.88
N THR A 15 5.65 11.15 -4.00
CA THR A 15 4.24 11.58 -4.06
C THR A 15 3.74 12.14 -2.73
N ALA A 16 4.15 11.56 -1.60
CA ALA A 16 3.83 12.09 -0.28
C ALA A 16 4.39 13.50 -0.04
N ASN A 17 5.51 13.86 -0.68
CA ASN A 17 6.14 15.18 -0.61
C ASN A 17 5.78 16.11 -1.80
N SER A 18 4.87 15.69 -2.66
CA SER A 18 4.39 16.46 -3.82
C SER A 18 3.07 17.17 -3.54
N SER A 19 2.44 17.73 -4.58
CA SER A 19 1.06 18.25 -4.52
C SER A 19 0.03 17.20 -4.03
N TYR A 20 0.34 15.90 -4.13
CA TYR A 20 -0.49 14.81 -3.62
C TYR A 20 -0.33 14.55 -2.12
N GLY A 21 0.60 15.20 -1.42
CA GLY A 21 0.83 14.98 0.01
C GLY A 21 -0.41 15.20 0.90
N THR A 22 -1.32 16.09 0.48
CA THR A 22 -2.62 16.27 1.16
C THR A 22 -3.48 15.01 1.06
N MET A 23 -3.49 14.32 -0.08
CA MET A 23 -4.23 13.07 -0.24
C MET A 23 -3.66 11.98 0.66
N PHE A 24 -2.34 11.95 0.86
CA PHE A 24 -1.71 11.03 1.79
C PHE A 24 -2.17 11.24 3.23
N ARG A 25 -2.22 12.52 3.68
CA ARG A 25 -2.71 12.85 5.03
C ARG A 25 -4.19 12.51 5.23
N VAL A 26 -5.02 12.70 4.20
CA VAL A 26 -6.44 12.35 4.25
C VAL A 26 -6.66 10.82 4.21
N GLY A 27 -5.73 10.08 3.58
CA GLY A 27 -5.77 8.62 3.52
C GLY A 27 -5.69 7.93 4.87
N GLY A 28 -5.07 8.56 5.88
CA GLY A 28 -4.97 8.04 7.25
C GLY A 28 -3.56 8.18 7.83
N ASP A 29 -3.43 7.95 9.14
CA ASP A 29 -2.18 8.01 9.90
C ASP A 29 -1.53 6.63 10.13
N GLN A 30 -2.20 5.56 9.71
CA GLN A 30 -1.76 4.18 9.83
C GLN A 30 -1.89 3.46 8.49
N LEU A 31 -0.98 2.51 8.23
CA LEU A 31 -0.93 1.74 6.99
C LEU A 31 -2.26 1.08 6.64
N VAL A 32 -2.90 0.42 7.62
CA VAL A 32 -4.19 -0.24 7.43
C VAL A 32 -5.26 0.76 6.98
N THR A 33 -5.40 1.88 7.69
CA THR A 33 -6.37 2.94 7.36
C THR A 33 -6.12 3.51 5.96
N PHE A 34 -4.85 3.73 5.61
CA PHE A 34 -4.48 4.19 4.27
C PHE A 34 -4.88 3.21 3.18
N LEU A 35 -4.57 1.91 3.35
CA LEU A 35 -4.93 0.88 2.39
C LEU A 35 -6.45 0.74 2.23
N THR A 36 -7.21 0.82 3.32
CA THR A 36 -8.69 0.84 3.27
C THR A 36 -9.24 2.04 2.50
N ASN A 37 -8.57 3.19 2.58
CA ASN A 37 -9.00 4.41 1.88
C ASN A 37 -8.41 4.56 0.46
N LEU A 38 -7.52 3.65 0.03
CA LEU A 38 -6.75 3.79 -1.20
C LEU A 38 -7.63 3.89 -2.45
N ASN A 39 -8.67 3.07 -2.53
CA ASN A 39 -9.61 3.11 -3.66
C ASN A 39 -10.37 4.45 -3.72
N ARG A 40 -10.74 5.03 -2.57
CA ARG A 40 -11.38 6.35 -2.52
C ARG A 40 -10.43 7.46 -2.96
N MET A 41 -9.15 7.36 -2.58
CA MET A 41 -8.12 8.27 -3.06
C MET A 41 -7.98 8.15 -4.59
N HIS A 42 -7.87 6.94 -5.14
CA HIS A 42 -7.81 6.71 -6.59
C HIS A 42 -9.04 7.25 -7.32
N ALA A 43 -10.24 7.06 -6.79
CA ALA A 43 -11.46 7.61 -7.37
C ALA A 43 -11.42 9.15 -7.42
N SER A 44 -10.85 9.79 -6.40
CA SER A 44 -10.67 11.25 -6.36
C SER A 44 -9.67 11.73 -7.42
N VAL A 45 -8.58 10.98 -7.64
CA VAL A 45 -7.62 11.28 -8.72
C VAL A 45 -8.28 11.10 -10.08
N HIS A 46 -8.98 9.98 -10.30
CA HIS A 46 -9.67 9.69 -11.55
C HIS A 46 -10.71 10.74 -11.93
N ALA A 47 -11.43 11.32 -10.96
CA ALA A 47 -12.38 12.41 -11.19
C ALA A 47 -11.71 13.65 -11.82
N THR A 48 -10.41 13.86 -11.57
CA THR A 48 -9.63 14.97 -12.16
C THR A 48 -8.80 14.56 -13.38
N MET A 49 -8.63 13.25 -13.59
CA MET A 49 -7.85 12.65 -14.67
C MET A 49 -8.64 11.48 -15.29
N PRO A 50 -9.67 11.75 -16.12
CA PRO A 50 -10.58 10.72 -16.60
C PRO A 50 -9.93 9.62 -17.44
N GLU A 51 -8.83 9.93 -18.13
CA GLU A 51 -8.06 8.96 -18.92
C GLU A 51 -7.17 8.04 -18.05
N SER A 52 -7.13 8.26 -16.73
CA SER A 52 -6.33 7.44 -15.83
C SER A 52 -6.94 6.06 -15.62
N ARG A 53 -6.12 5.00 -15.74
CA ARG A 53 -6.50 3.62 -15.44
C ARG A 53 -5.98 3.24 -14.05
N MET A 54 -6.83 3.44 -13.04
CA MET A 54 -6.48 3.18 -11.64
C MET A 54 -6.71 1.70 -11.28
N PRO A 55 -5.82 1.08 -10.51
CA PRO A 55 -6.03 -0.26 -9.98
C PRO A 55 -6.96 -0.22 -8.75
N SER A 56 -7.49 -1.38 -8.38
CA SER A 56 -8.22 -1.58 -7.14
C SER A 56 -7.38 -2.37 -6.13
N PHE A 57 -7.54 -2.00 -4.86
CA PHE A 57 -6.95 -2.68 -3.71
C PHE A 57 -8.05 -3.04 -2.71
N GLU A 58 -8.28 -4.32 -2.47
CA GLU A 58 -9.28 -4.80 -1.51
C GLU A 58 -8.59 -5.47 -0.32
N MET A 59 -8.96 -5.07 0.89
CA MET A 59 -8.43 -5.67 2.11
C MET A 59 -9.11 -7.01 2.36
N LEU A 60 -8.38 -8.11 2.23
CA LEU A 60 -8.89 -9.45 2.50
C LEU A 60 -8.72 -9.83 3.98
N ARG A 61 -7.63 -9.40 4.59
CA ARG A 61 -7.26 -9.79 5.97
C ARG A 61 -6.42 -8.71 6.65
N ASN A 62 -6.60 -8.57 7.95
CA ASN A 62 -5.72 -7.77 8.81
C ASN A 62 -5.72 -8.38 10.22
N GLU A 63 -4.75 -9.25 10.52
CA GLU A 63 -4.59 -9.82 11.85
C GLU A 63 -3.17 -10.31 12.12
N HIS A 64 -2.76 -10.34 13.40
CA HIS A 64 -1.47 -10.87 13.84
C HIS A 64 -0.24 -10.28 13.13
N GLY A 65 -0.31 -9.01 12.72
CA GLY A 65 0.77 -8.35 11.97
C GLY A 65 0.82 -8.71 10.49
N ARG A 66 -0.17 -9.45 9.96
CA ARG A 66 -0.31 -9.74 8.53
C ARG A 66 -1.48 -8.95 7.94
N ILE A 67 -1.23 -8.25 6.83
CA ILE A 67 -2.25 -7.55 6.04
C ILE A 67 -2.26 -8.18 4.65
N ASP A 68 -3.41 -8.70 4.22
CA ASP A 68 -3.58 -9.25 2.87
C ASP A 68 -4.44 -8.30 2.03
N VAL A 69 -3.92 -7.94 0.86
CA VAL A 69 -4.57 -7.04 -0.09
C VAL A 69 -4.66 -7.71 -1.44
N LEU A 70 -5.88 -7.82 -1.98
CA LEU A 70 -6.11 -8.21 -3.36
C LEU A 70 -5.91 -6.99 -4.26
N TYR A 71 -4.96 -7.09 -5.17
CA TYR A 71 -4.71 -6.13 -6.23
C TYR A 71 -5.35 -6.62 -7.53
N THR A 72 -6.13 -5.75 -8.17
CA THR A 72 -6.68 -5.98 -9.50
C THR A 72 -6.44 -4.78 -10.40
N SER A 73 -6.08 -5.07 -11.65
CA SER A 73 -5.72 -4.06 -12.64
C SER A 73 -5.90 -4.62 -14.05
N ASP A 74 -6.35 -3.76 -14.95
CA ASP A 74 -6.40 -4.02 -16.39
C ASP A 74 -5.08 -3.69 -17.12
N ARG A 75 -4.10 -3.18 -16.37
CA ARG A 75 -2.71 -2.94 -16.80
C ARG A 75 -1.84 -4.12 -16.39
N THR A 76 -1.09 -4.66 -17.34
CA THR A 76 -0.16 -5.77 -17.16
C THR A 76 1.28 -5.27 -16.91
N GLY A 77 2.12 -6.10 -16.29
CA GLY A 77 3.55 -5.81 -16.10
C GLY A 77 3.89 -4.83 -14.96
N LEU A 78 2.92 -4.50 -14.09
CA LEU A 78 3.11 -3.56 -12.98
C LEU A 78 3.21 -4.22 -11.60
N THR A 79 3.12 -5.54 -11.50
CA THR A 79 3.19 -6.32 -10.26
C THR A 79 4.40 -5.94 -9.41
N ALA A 80 5.59 -5.94 -10.00
CA ALA A 80 6.83 -5.54 -9.32
C ALA A 80 6.82 -4.07 -8.86
N PHE A 81 6.16 -3.18 -9.60
CA PHE A 81 5.98 -1.78 -9.20
C PHE A 81 5.04 -1.66 -7.99
N VAL A 82 3.95 -2.43 -7.96
CA VAL A 82 3.00 -2.49 -6.85
C VAL A 82 3.65 -3.05 -5.59
N GLU A 83 4.46 -4.11 -5.71
CA GLU A 83 5.26 -4.61 -4.59
C GLU A 83 6.16 -3.49 -4.00
N GLY A 84 6.80 -2.72 -4.88
CA GLY A 84 7.59 -1.55 -4.50
C GLY A 84 6.77 -0.46 -3.80
N LEU A 85 5.58 -0.13 -4.31
CA LEU A 85 4.67 0.83 -3.70
C LEU A 85 4.26 0.40 -2.30
N LEU A 86 3.84 -0.85 -2.12
CA LEU A 86 3.43 -1.39 -0.82
C LEU A 86 4.60 -1.39 0.17
N LYS A 87 5.82 -1.71 -0.29
CA LYS A 87 7.03 -1.60 0.53
C LYS A 87 7.32 -0.15 0.94
N GLY A 88 7.17 0.79 0.02
CA GLY A 88 7.30 2.22 0.30
C GLY A 88 6.27 2.72 1.30
N LEU A 89 5.02 2.24 1.23
CA LEU A 89 3.97 2.57 2.19
C LEU A 89 4.27 2.01 3.58
N MET A 90 4.75 0.77 3.69
CA MET A 90 5.21 0.22 4.98
C MET A 90 6.24 1.16 5.61
N GLU A 91 7.26 1.56 4.86
CA GLU A 91 8.30 2.46 5.37
C GLU A 91 7.77 3.85 5.72
N TYR A 92 6.88 4.41 4.90
CA TYR A 92 6.25 5.71 5.14
C TYR A 92 5.48 5.74 6.48
N PHE A 93 4.80 4.64 6.83
CA PHE A 93 4.07 4.50 8.10
C PHE A 93 4.93 3.94 9.25
N GLY A 94 6.23 3.77 9.04
CA GLY A 94 7.15 3.24 10.05
C GLY A 94 6.94 1.76 10.38
N GLU A 95 6.33 1.00 9.46
CA GLU A 95 6.18 -0.44 9.55
C GLU A 95 7.41 -1.15 8.95
N THR A 96 7.88 -2.19 9.64
CA THR A 96 9.01 -3.01 9.18
C THR A 96 8.52 -4.41 8.85
N GLY A 97 9.17 -5.11 7.92
CA GLY A 97 8.69 -6.41 7.46
C GLY A 97 9.02 -6.73 6.01
N TYR A 98 8.33 -7.73 5.47
CA TYR A 98 8.48 -8.18 4.09
C TYR A 98 7.11 -8.41 3.44
N ILE A 99 7.13 -8.55 2.11
CA ILE A 99 5.93 -8.76 1.30
C ILE A 99 6.06 -10.11 0.60
N THR A 100 4.98 -10.88 0.57
CA THR A 100 4.84 -12.07 -0.28
C THR A 100 3.72 -11.85 -1.27
N LEU A 101 3.80 -12.51 -2.42
CA LEU A 101 2.83 -12.43 -3.50
C LEU A 101 2.31 -13.84 -3.83
N GLU A 102 1.01 -13.94 -4.04
CA GLU A 102 0.33 -15.11 -4.57
C GLU A 102 -0.59 -14.67 -5.72
N GLU A 103 -0.53 -15.37 -6.85
CA GLU A 103 -1.47 -15.15 -7.96
C GLU A 103 -2.71 -16.02 -7.77
N THR A 104 -3.89 -15.41 -7.89
CA THR A 104 -5.18 -16.10 -7.81
C THR A 104 -6.02 -15.82 -9.07
N PRO A 105 -7.10 -16.58 -9.33
CA PRO A 105 -8.01 -16.29 -10.44
C PRO A 105 -8.63 -14.89 -10.40
N GLU A 106 -8.77 -14.31 -9.21
CA GLU A 106 -9.38 -12.99 -8.98
C GLU A 106 -8.38 -11.84 -9.13
N GLY A 107 -7.08 -12.11 -9.00
CA GLY A 107 -6.02 -11.10 -9.08
C GLY A 107 -4.75 -11.51 -8.32
N GLU A 108 -3.98 -10.52 -7.89
CA GLU A 108 -2.72 -10.74 -7.17
C GLU A 108 -2.92 -10.42 -5.69
N VAL A 109 -2.65 -11.38 -4.81
CA VAL A 109 -2.73 -11.17 -3.36
C VAL A 109 -1.35 -10.83 -2.82
N PHE A 110 -1.21 -9.59 -2.35
CA PHE A 110 -0.04 -9.14 -1.63
C PHE A 110 -0.27 -9.30 -0.12
N SER A 111 0.60 -10.06 0.53
CA SER A 111 0.63 -10.22 1.99
C SER A 111 1.79 -9.41 2.58
N LEU A 112 1.47 -8.38 3.35
CA LEU A 112 2.43 -7.55 4.10
C LEU A 112 2.59 -8.14 5.50
N HIS A 113 3.78 -8.68 5.79
CA HIS A 113 4.12 -9.25 7.09
C HIS A 113 4.85 -8.21 7.93
N CYS A 114 4.09 -7.45 8.72
CA CYS A 114 4.60 -6.40 9.60
C CYS A 114 5.17 -7.02 10.89
N ALA A 115 6.42 -6.71 11.20
CA ALA A 115 7.00 -7.04 12.49
C ALA A 115 6.28 -6.21 13.56
N GLY A 116 5.48 -6.86 14.41
CA GLY A 116 4.70 -6.16 15.43
C GLY A 116 5.56 -5.20 16.25
N LYS A 117 5.09 -3.96 16.43
CA LYS A 117 5.65 -3.07 17.44
C LYS A 117 5.53 -3.80 18.77
N LYS A 118 6.65 -4.11 19.44
CA LYS A 118 6.61 -4.49 20.85
C LYS A 118 5.90 -3.35 21.57
N SER A 119 4.62 -3.53 21.88
CA SER A 119 3.92 -2.71 22.85
C SER A 119 4.67 -2.90 24.16
N GLU A 120 5.59 -2.00 24.48
CA GLU A 120 6.02 -1.79 25.85
C GLU A 120 4.80 -1.35 26.64
N LEU A 121 4.05 -2.31 27.16
CA LEU A 121 3.29 -2.11 28.38
C LEU A 121 4.33 -1.88 29.47
N LYS A 122 4.74 -0.62 29.65
CA LYS A 122 5.32 -0.18 30.91
C LYS A 122 4.30 -0.51 31.98
N GLY A 123 4.67 -1.45 32.85
CA GLY A 123 3.92 -1.76 34.05
C GLY A 123 3.64 -0.46 34.80
N ALA A 124 2.35 -0.16 34.96
CA ALA A 124 1.94 0.68 36.07
C ALA A 124 2.01 -0.21 37.32
N ALA A 125 2.97 0.12 38.17
CA ALA A 125 3.04 -0.34 39.55
C ALA A 125 1.84 0.17 40.36
#